data_AF-A0A248KK08-F1
#
_entry.id   AF-A0A248KK08-F1
#
_cell.length_a   1.000
_cell.length_b   1.000
_cell.length_c   1.000
_cell.angle_alpha   90.00
_cell.angle_beta   90.00
_cell.angle_gamma   90.00
#
_symmetry.space_group_name_H-M   'P 1'
#
loop_
_entity.id
_entity.type
_entity.pdbx_description
1 polymer ?
#
loop_
_entity_poly.entity_id
_entity_poly.type
_entity_poly.pdbx_seq_one_letter_code
_entity_poly.pdbx_strand_id
1 'polypeptide(L)'
;MSSNHEALNLNDVVFSFNHSWLKIDPHHEGRVTLRMVRQPLAHERAGTLTLHNRKSGNSQRYDFTVSTWLMGDGVVDDNFVQARERCARQGGRLLTTRELRDVSRKWFGFSKGNLRTMYPQATLFNAQARAGGSFWVHEAKALYLHTGVKSPERGINTICRYEYENSAI
;
A
#
# COMPACT_ATOMS: atom_id res chain seq x y z
N MET A 1 -17.45 -17.92 -3.44
CA MET A 1 -17.56 -18.83 -2.27
C MET A 1 -18.84 -18.49 -1.51
N SER A 2 -19.83 -19.37 -1.55
CA SER A 2 -21.07 -19.25 -0.75
C SER A 2 -20.80 -19.85 0.63
N SER A 3 -20.79 -19.01 1.67
CA SER A 3 -20.87 -19.48 3.05
C SER A 3 -22.34 -19.82 3.32
N ASN A 4 -22.64 -21.07 3.68
CA ASN A 4 -24.00 -21.53 3.98
C ASN A 4 -24.53 -21.05 5.34
N HIS A 5 -23.93 -20.02 5.94
CA HIS A 5 -24.38 -19.45 7.21
C HIS A 5 -25.18 -18.18 6.94
N GLU A 6 -26.46 -18.17 7.29
CA GLU A 6 -27.39 -17.04 7.08
C GLU A 6 -26.97 -15.70 7.71
N ALA A 7 -25.92 -15.70 8.54
CA ALA A 7 -25.37 -14.54 9.24
C ALA A 7 -24.09 -13.97 8.57
N LEU A 8 -23.51 -14.66 7.59
CA LEU A 8 -22.24 -14.33 6.94
C LEU A 8 -22.42 -14.19 5.42
N ASN A 9 -23.46 -13.48 5.01
CA ASN A 9 -23.60 -13.00 3.65
C ASN A 9 -22.91 -11.64 3.53
N LEU A 10 -21.78 -11.59 2.82
CA LEU A 10 -21.05 -10.34 2.63
C LEU A 10 -21.89 -9.28 1.89
N ASN A 11 -22.93 -9.68 1.16
CA ASN A 11 -23.84 -8.74 0.49
C ASN A 11 -24.65 -7.91 1.49
N ASP A 12 -24.85 -8.41 2.72
CA ASP A 12 -25.56 -7.71 3.79
C ASP A 12 -24.61 -6.82 4.62
N VAL A 13 -23.34 -6.78 4.26
CA VAL A 13 -22.29 -6.12 5.03
C VAL A 13 -21.82 -4.85 4.31
N VAL A 14 -21.85 -3.73 5.02
CA VAL A 14 -21.34 -2.44 4.54
C VAL A 14 -20.09 -2.07 5.30
N PHE A 15 -19.06 -1.69 4.56
CA PHE A 15 -17.85 -1.12 5.10
C PHE A 15 -17.90 0.40 4.95
N SER A 16 -17.58 1.14 6.01
CA SER A 16 -17.43 2.60 5.96
C SER A 16 -16.20 3.05 6.71
N PHE A 17 -15.67 4.21 6.32
CA PHE A 17 -14.54 4.84 6.98
C PHE A 17 -14.92 6.29 7.30
N ASN A 18 -14.49 6.78 8.46
CA ASN A 18 -14.89 8.07 8.99
C ASN A 18 -14.18 9.28 8.35
N HIS A 19 -13.24 9.06 7.40
CA HIS A 19 -12.62 10.13 6.63
C HIS A 19 -12.82 9.97 5.12
N SER A 20 -12.85 11.10 4.41
CA SER A 20 -13.14 11.15 2.97
C SER A 20 -11.99 10.76 2.04
N TRP A 21 -10.77 10.61 2.57
CA TRP A 21 -9.58 10.26 1.78
C TRP A 21 -9.48 8.77 1.42
N LEU A 22 -10.25 7.92 2.11
CA LEU A 22 -10.35 6.50 1.81
C LEU A 22 -11.79 6.17 1.42
N LYS A 23 -11.96 5.67 0.20
CA LYS A 23 -13.21 5.07 -0.25
C LYS A 23 -13.13 3.55 -0.10
N ILE A 24 -14.26 2.95 0.21
CA ILE A 24 -14.39 1.50 0.27
C ILE A 24 -15.39 1.13 -0.80
N ASP A 25 -14.89 0.46 -1.85
CA ASP A 25 -15.76 -0.02 -2.92
C ASP A 25 -16.45 -1.32 -2.43
N PRO A 26 -17.69 -1.61 -2.88
CA PRO A 26 -18.43 -2.79 -2.47
C PRO A 26 -17.63 -4.08 -2.71
N HIS A 27 -17.90 -5.11 -1.90
CA HIS A 27 -17.16 -6.34 -2.05
C HIS A 27 -17.47 -7.00 -3.41
N HIS A 28 -16.45 -7.60 -4.02
CA HIS A 28 -16.60 -8.47 -5.19
C HIS A 28 -15.96 -9.82 -4.85
N GLU A 29 -16.74 -10.90 -4.96
CA GLU A 29 -16.30 -12.27 -4.62
C GLU A 29 -15.69 -12.41 -3.20
N GLY A 30 -16.17 -11.60 -2.27
CA GLY A 30 -15.72 -11.56 -0.89
C GLY A 30 -14.43 -10.77 -0.63
N ARG A 31 -13.98 -9.98 -1.60
CA ARG A 31 -12.86 -9.03 -1.46
C ARG A 31 -13.39 -7.62 -1.37
N VAL A 32 -12.89 -6.85 -0.43
CA VAL A 32 -13.18 -5.42 -0.29
C VAL A 32 -12.02 -4.62 -0.87
N THR A 33 -12.33 -3.64 -1.70
CA THR A 33 -11.31 -2.76 -2.29
C THR A 33 -11.25 -1.46 -1.51
N LEU A 34 -10.09 -1.21 -0.90
CA LEU A 34 -9.76 0.06 -0.26
C LEU A 34 -9.10 0.96 -1.31
N ARG A 35 -9.74 2.08 -1.64
CA ARG A 35 -9.25 3.04 -2.61
C ARG A 35 -8.94 4.37 -1.95
N MET A 36 -7.65 4.66 -1.84
CA MET A 36 -7.18 5.95 -1.35
C MET A 36 -7.33 6.97 -2.48
N VAL A 37 -8.21 7.96 -2.30
CA VAL A 37 -8.56 8.94 -3.35
C VAL A 37 -7.75 10.24 -3.26
N ARG A 38 -7.19 10.51 -2.09
CA ARG A 38 -6.24 11.59 -1.85
C ARG A 38 -5.29 11.17 -0.74
N GLN A 39 -4.19 11.88 -0.66
CA GLN A 39 -3.32 11.82 0.50
C GLN A 39 -4.05 12.37 1.75
N PRO A 40 -4.05 11.65 2.89
CA PRO A 40 -4.58 12.17 4.14
C PRO A 40 -3.69 13.28 4.69
N LEU A 41 -4.24 14.19 5.51
CA LEU A 41 -3.43 15.06 6.35
C LEU A 41 -2.86 14.28 7.55
N ALA A 42 -1.87 14.83 8.24
CA ALA A 42 -1.18 14.14 9.35
C ALA A 42 -2.13 13.62 10.43
N HIS A 43 -3.16 14.41 10.78
CA HIS A 43 -4.19 14.08 11.78
C HIS A 43 -5.32 13.20 11.23
N GLU A 44 -5.44 13.02 9.92
CA GLU A 44 -6.45 12.15 9.28
C GLU A 44 -5.94 10.73 9.04
N ARG A 45 -4.68 10.44 9.36
CA ARG A 45 -4.04 9.14 9.09
C ARG A 45 -4.61 8.00 9.91
N ALA A 46 -5.19 8.32 11.07
CA ALA A 46 -5.88 7.36 11.92
C ALA A 46 -7.39 7.60 11.82
N GLY A 47 -8.16 6.52 11.74
CA GLY A 47 -9.61 6.57 11.72
C GLY A 47 -10.20 5.24 12.11
N THR A 48 -11.51 5.12 11.93
CA THR A 48 -12.28 3.94 12.30
C THR A 48 -12.92 3.32 11.06
N LEU A 49 -12.49 2.10 10.75
CA LEU A 49 -13.18 1.24 9.80
C LEU A 49 -14.38 0.60 10.50
N THR A 50 -15.58 0.88 10.01
CA THR A 50 -16.82 0.32 10.54
C THR A 50 -17.35 -0.74 9.60
N LEU A 51 -17.67 -1.90 10.16
CA LEU A 51 -18.37 -2.99 9.52
C LEU A 51 -19.81 -3.01 10.04
N HIS A 52 -20.78 -2.76 9.18
CA HIS A 52 -22.19 -2.77 9.55
C HIS A 52 -22.93 -3.91 8.85
N ASN A 53 -23.58 -4.78 9.62
CA ASN A 53 -24.45 -5.82 9.09
C ASN A 53 -25.88 -5.29 9.00
N ARG A 54 -26.37 -5.07 7.78
CA ARG A 54 -27.73 -4.54 7.52
C ARG A 54 -28.84 -5.47 7.98
N LYS A 55 -28.59 -6.79 8.02
CA LYS A 55 -29.57 -7.81 8.41
C LYS A 55 -29.77 -7.87 9.92
N SER A 56 -28.70 -7.77 10.71
CA SER A 56 -28.77 -7.84 12.18
C SER A 56 -28.75 -6.47 12.87
N GLY A 57 -28.36 -5.40 12.17
CA GLY A 57 -28.13 -4.08 12.74
C GLY A 57 -26.81 -3.93 13.51
N ASN A 58 -26.07 -5.02 13.72
CA ASN A 58 -24.83 -5.02 14.48
C ASN A 58 -23.70 -4.29 13.74
N SER A 59 -22.85 -3.59 14.50
CA SER A 59 -21.69 -2.89 13.96
C SER A 59 -20.42 -3.27 14.72
N GLN A 60 -19.35 -3.53 13.98
CA GLN A 60 -17.99 -3.72 14.51
C GLN A 60 -17.11 -2.55 14.07
N ARG A 61 -16.23 -2.10 14.95
CA ARG A 61 -15.34 -0.97 14.71
C ARG A 61 -13.91 -1.40 14.87
N TYR A 62 -13.07 -1.02 13.92
CA TYR A 62 -11.66 -1.35 13.88
C TYR A 62 -10.85 -0.08 13.71
N ASP A 63 -9.79 0.05 14.50
CA ASP A 63 -8.82 1.10 14.30
C ASP A 63 -8.07 0.85 12.99
N PHE A 64 -8.02 1.88 12.14
CA PHE A 64 -7.32 1.84 10.87
C PHE A 64 -6.36 3.01 10.81
N THR A 65 -5.08 2.72 10.63
CA THR A 65 -4.02 3.73 10.58
C THR A 65 -3.13 3.55 9.37
N VAL A 66 -2.94 4.62 8.60
CA VAL A 66 -1.91 4.69 7.56
C VAL A 66 -0.62 5.17 8.20
N SER A 67 0.26 4.23 8.53
CA SER A 67 1.58 4.53 9.10
C SER A 67 2.49 5.24 8.09
N THR A 68 2.42 4.84 6.82
CA THR A 68 3.31 5.31 5.76
C THR A 68 2.50 5.58 4.50
N TRP A 69 2.62 6.79 3.95
CA TRP A 69 2.10 7.11 2.63
C TRP A 69 3.23 6.95 1.61
N LEU A 70 2.99 6.13 0.58
CA LEU A 70 3.97 5.83 -0.46
C LEU A 70 3.66 6.62 -1.72
N MET A 71 4.69 7.19 -2.33
CA MET A 71 4.59 8.00 -3.54
C MET A 71 5.61 7.53 -4.57
N GLY A 72 5.37 7.91 -5.81
CA GLY A 72 6.26 7.67 -6.93
C GLY A 72 5.62 8.11 -8.24
N ASP A 73 6.44 8.26 -9.26
CA ASP A 73 6.04 8.59 -10.63
C ASP A 73 6.31 7.42 -11.60
N GLY A 74 6.83 6.30 -11.06
CA GLY A 74 7.12 5.07 -11.79
C GLY A 74 8.28 5.17 -12.77
N VAL A 75 9.23 6.08 -12.53
CA VAL A 75 10.49 6.12 -13.29
C VAL A 75 11.40 4.94 -12.93
N VAL A 76 11.92 4.30 -13.98
CA VAL A 76 12.92 3.21 -13.95
C VAL A 76 14.30 3.74 -14.33
N ASP A 77 15.35 3.03 -13.91
CA ASP A 77 16.75 3.25 -14.31
C ASP A 77 17.40 4.56 -13.83
N ASP A 78 16.82 5.22 -12.82
CA ASP A 78 17.52 6.29 -12.10
C ASP A 78 18.74 5.69 -11.37
N ASN A 79 19.84 6.45 -11.33
CA ASN A 79 20.90 6.16 -10.37
C ASN A 79 20.46 6.57 -8.95
N PHE A 80 21.17 6.10 -7.92
CA PHE A 80 20.79 6.36 -6.53
C PHE A 80 20.63 7.85 -6.19
N VAL A 81 21.51 8.72 -6.73
CA VAL A 81 21.46 10.17 -6.47
C VAL A 81 20.17 10.76 -7.01
N GLN A 82 19.82 10.43 -8.25
CA GLN A 82 18.58 10.87 -8.90
C GLN A 82 17.33 10.36 -8.18
N ALA A 83 17.32 9.09 -7.75
CA ALA A 83 16.22 8.51 -6.99
C ALA A 83 16.00 9.26 -5.66
N ARG A 84 17.09 9.60 -4.96
CA ARG A 84 17.04 10.37 -3.71
C ARG A 84 16.52 11.79 -3.94
N GLU A 85 17.05 12.50 -4.93
CA GLU A 85 16.62 13.85 -5.29
C GLU A 85 15.15 13.89 -5.73
N ARG A 86 14.70 12.86 -6.45
CA ARG A 86 13.30 12.71 -6.84
C ARG A 86 12.38 12.60 -5.63
N CYS A 87 12.71 11.74 -4.65
CA CYS A 87 11.91 11.67 -3.44
C CYS A 87 11.88 12.99 -2.68
N ALA A 88 13.01 13.69 -2.59
CA ALA A 88 13.06 15.01 -1.95
C ALA A 88 12.14 16.03 -2.65
N ARG A 89 12.14 16.07 -3.99
CA ARG A 89 11.24 16.92 -4.78
C ARG A 89 9.75 16.59 -4.57
N GLN A 90 9.42 15.35 -4.24
CA GLN A 90 8.06 14.91 -3.93
C GLN A 90 7.68 15.14 -2.45
N GLY A 91 8.50 15.84 -1.66
CA GLY A 91 8.22 16.06 -0.23
C GLY A 91 8.43 14.81 0.64
N GLY A 92 9.34 13.93 0.22
CA GLY A 92 9.59 12.67 0.90
C GLY A 92 11.05 12.23 0.85
N ARG A 93 11.27 10.96 1.17
CA ARG A 93 12.59 10.33 1.10
C ARG A 93 12.49 8.88 0.64
N LEU A 94 13.63 8.31 0.24
CA LEU A 94 13.73 6.87 0.06
C LEU A 94 13.43 6.14 1.37
N LEU A 95 12.78 4.99 1.26
CA LEU A 95 12.61 4.07 2.37
C LEU A 95 13.98 3.53 2.79
N THR A 96 14.16 3.30 4.08
CA THR A 96 15.25 2.45 4.59
C THR A 96 14.98 0.99 4.23
N THR A 97 16.02 0.16 4.29
CA THR A 97 15.90 -1.29 4.08
C THR A 97 14.87 -1.91 5.03
N ARG A 98 14.81 -1.45 6.29
CA ARG A 98 13.84 -1.92 7.28
C ARG A 98 12.41 -1.57 6.87
N GLU A 99 12.16 -0.30 6.54
CA GLU A 99 10.82 0.15 6.17
C GLU A 99 10.32 -0.54 4.89
N LEU A 100 11.19 -0.74 3.90
CA LEU A 100 10.80 -1.45 2.67
C LEU A 100 10.44 -2.91 2.96
N ARG A 101 11.17 -3.59 3.85
CA ARG A 101 10.83 -4.96 4.27
C ARG A 101 9.51 -5.02 5.03
N ASP A 102 9.21 -4.02 5.85
CA ASP A 102 7.93 -3.96 6.57
C ASP A 102 6.76 -3.76 5.59
N VAL A 103 6.90 -2.90 4.59
CA VAL A 103 5.93 -2.76 3.49
C VAL A 103 5.79 -4.08 2.73
N SER A 104 6.92 -4.69 2.34
CA SER A 104 6.95 -5.97 1.62
C SER A 104 6.16 -7.06 2.35
N ARG A 105 6.40 -7.22 3.65
CA ARG A 105 5.71 -8.23 4.47
C ARG A 105 4.22 -7.95 4.58
N LYS A 106 3.82 -6.70 4.77
CA LYS A 106 2.41 -6.32 4.88
C LYS A 106 1.63 -6.52 3.59
N TRP A 107 2.23 -6.23 2.44
CA TRP A 107 1.57 -6.34 1.14
C TRP A 107 1.67 -7.74 0.53
N PHE A 108 2.79 -8.43 0.74
CA PHE A 108 3.15 -9.62 -0.01
C PHE A 108 3.58 -10.80 0.85
N GLY A 109 3.50 -10.71 2.18
CA GLY A 109 3.98 -11.76 3.10
C GLY A 109 3.41 -13.15 2.82
N PHE A 110 2.19 -13.24 2.29
CA PHE A 110 1.57 -14.51 1.89
C PHE A 110 1.97 -15.01 0.50
N SER A 111 2.51 -14.14 -0.36
CA SER A 111 2.90 -14.52 -1.73
C SER A 111 4.15 -15.42 -1.78
N LYS A 112 4.94 -15.47 -0.68
CA LYS A 112 6.23 -16.18 -0.61
C LYS A 112 7.18 -15.83 -1.77
N GLY A 113 7.10 -14.61 -2.29
CA GLY A 113 7.89 -14.15 -3.43
C GLY A 113 7.35 -14.53 -4.82
N ASN A 114 6.21 -15.21 -4.89
CA ASN A 114 5.62 -15.64 -6.17
C ASN A 114 4.85 -14.53 -6.90
N LEU A 115 4.80 -13.31 -6.36
CA LEU A 115 4.04 -12.21 -6.96
C LEU A 115 4.39 -12.00 -8.44
N ARG A 116 5.69 -11.98 -8.77
CA ARG A 116 6.14 -11.77 -10.15
C ARG A 116 5.67 -12.86 -11.11
N THR A 117 5.62 -14.10 -10.63
CA THR A 117 5.19 -15.26 -11.43
C THR A 117 3.67 -15.30 -11.56
N MET A 118 2.94 -15.03 -10.47
CA MET A 118 1.47 -15.09 -10.44
C MET A 118 0.82 -13.87 -11.10
N TYR A 119 1.44 -12.69 -10.96
CA TYR A 119 0.91 -11.42 -11.42
C TYR A 119 2.01 -10.61 -12.13
N PRO A 120 2.51 -11.07 -13.29
CA PRO A 120 3.61 -10.41 -14.01
C PRO A 120 3.24 -9.00 -14.50
N GLN A 121 1.94 -8.72 -14.64
CA GLN A 121 1.40 -7.42 -15.05
C GLN A 121 1.10 -6.48 -13.89
N ALA A 122 1.34 -6.91 -12.64
CA ALA A 122 1.14 -6.05 -11.48
C ALA A 122 2.13 -4.89 -11.51
N THR A 123 1.61 -3.68 -11.44
CA THR A 123 2.34 -2.43 -11.59
C THR A 123 2.07 -1.50 -10.41
N LEU A 124 2.96 -0.53 -10.22
CA LEU A 124 2.87 0.57 -9.27
C LEU A 124 3.03 1.87 -10.04
N PHE A 125 2.14 2.82 -9.80
CA PHE A 125 2.12 4.15 -10.44
C PHE A 125 1.87 4.14 -11.96
N ASN A 126 2.60 3.35 -12.75
CA ASN A 126 2.49 3.25 -14.20
C ASN A 126 2.94 1.87 -14.72
N ALA A 127 2.86 1.64 -16.04
CA ALA A 127 3.21 0.37 -16.68
C ALA A 127 4.68 -0.05 -16.58
N GLN A 128 5.60 0.88 -16.32
CA GLN A 128 7.05 0.64 -16.26
C GLN A 128 7.48 0.13 -14.87
N ALA A 129 6.89 0.68 -13.81
CA ALA A 129 7.21 0.31 -12.44
C ALA A 129 6.46 -0.96 -12.01
N ARG A 130 7.03 -2.13 -12.31
CA ARG A 130 6.44 -3.42 -11.92
C ARG A 130 6.46 -3.60 -10.40
N ALA A 131 5.35 -4.06 -9.82
CA ALA A 131 5.26 -4.39 -8.39
C ALA A 131 6.23 -5.53 -7.99
N GLY A 132 6.49 -6.45 -8.93
CA GLY A 132 7.50 -7.50 -8.80
C GLY A 132 8.95 -7.03 -9.05
N GLY A 133 9.16 -5.74 -9.33
CA GLY A 133 10.44 -5.16 -9.68
C GLY A 133 11.32 -4.78 -8.48
N SER A 134 12.42 -4.10 -8.82
CA SER A 134 13.48 -3.68 -7.91
C SER A 134 13.35 -2.20 -7.58
N PHE A 135 13.63 -1.81 -6.34
CA PHE A 135 13.47 -0.45 -5.85
C PHE A 135 14.67 0.02 -5.04
N TRP A 136 15.06 1.28 -5.23
CA TRP A 136 16.10 1.92 -4.44
C TRP A 136 15.67 2.08 -2.98
N VAL A 137 16.61 1.84 -2.07
CA VAL A 137 16.52 2.21 -0.66
C VAL A 137 17.59 3.21 -0.28
N HIS A 138 17.36 3.88 0.84
CA HIS A 138 18.23 4.93 1.38
C HIS A 138 19.69 4.51 1.51
N GLU A 139 19.97 3.24 1.80
CA GLU A 139 21.33 2.70 1.94
C GLU A 139 22.03 2.44 0.59
N ALA A 140 21.60 3.08 -0.50
CA ALA A 140 22.12 2.91 -1.86
C ALA A 140 22.12 1.44 -2.34
N LYS A 141 21.08 0.70 -1.95
CA LYS A 141 20.84 -0.70 -2.34
C LYS A 141 19.55 -0.80 -3.14
N ALA A 142 19.44 -1.86 -3.93
CA ALA A 142 18.19 -2.25 -4.56
C ALA A 142 17.60 -3.49 -3.88
N LEU A 143 16.30 -3.45 -3.62
CA LEU A 143 15.54 -4.56 -3.06
C LEU A 143 14.33 -4.86 -3.94
N TYR A 144 13.95 -6.13 -4.05
CA TYR A 144 12.67 -6.51 -4.61
C TYR A 144 11.55 -6.10 -3.66
N LEU A 145 10.54 -5.37 -4.13
CA LEU A 145 9.45 -4.94 -3.25
C LEU A 145 8.63 -6.13 -2.71
N HIS A 146 8.45 -7.17 -3.50
CA HIS A 146 7.63 -8.33 -3.16
C HIS A 146 8.30 -9.34 -2.21
N THR A 147 9.61 -9.23 -1.97
CA THR A 147 10.34 -10.10 -1.03
C THR A 147 11.17 -9.35 0.03
N GLY A 148 11.53 -8.09 -0.22
CA GLY A 148 12.45 -7.33 0.62
C GLY A 148 13.90 -7.85 0.60
N VAL A 149 14.23 -8.71 -0.37
CA VAL A 149 15.56 -9.28 -0.59
C VAL A 149 16.34 -8.42 -1.59
N LYS A 150 17.69 -8.44 -1.48
CA LYS A 150 18.59 -7.77 -2.42
C LYS A 150 18.28 -8.16 -3.85
N SER A 151 18.14 -7.16 -4.70
CA SER A 151 18.01 -7.35 -6.14
C SER A 151 19.33 -7.06 -6.85
N PRO A 152 19.77 -7.95 -7.76
CA PRO A 152 20.88 -7.69 -8.67
C PRO A 152 20.42 -7.05 -10.00
N GLU A 153 19.13 -6.76 -10.18
CA GLU A 153 18.58 -6.33 -11.46
C GLU A 153 18.92 -4.89 -11.83
N ARG A 154 18.96 -4.64 -13.15
CA ARG A 154 18.84 -3.32 -13.76
C ARG A 154 17.35 -2.94 -13.86
N GLY A 155 17.00 -1.70 -14.21
CA GLY A 155 15.59 -1.27 -14.18
C GLY A 155 15.11 -0.95 -12.76
N ILE A 156 15.96 -0.31 -11.95
CA ILE A 156 15.63 -0.01 -10.55
C ILE A 156 14.65 1.17 -10.52
N ASN A 157 13.53 0.96 -9.83
CA ASN A 157 12.47 1.94 -9.64
C ASN A 157 12.71 2.78 -8.38
N THR A 158 11.94 3.86 -8.28
CA THR A 158 11.88 4.69 -7.09
C THR A 158 10.50 4.63 -6.45
N ILE A 159 10.49 4.38 -5.15
CA ILE A 159 9.32 4.53 -4.29
C ILE A 159 9.73 5.35 -3.08
N CYS A 160 8.93 6.37 -2.78
CA CYS A 160 9.23 7.37 -1.76
C CYS A 160 8.26 7.21 -0.61
N ARG A 161 8.76 7.38 0.62
CA ARG A 161 7.93 7.64 1.79
C ARG A 161 7.69 9.14 1.85
N TYR A 162 6.42 9.56 1.90
CA TYR A 162 6.07 10.94 2.21
C TYR A 162 6.43 11.26 3.65
N GLU A 163 7.04 12.42 3.88
CA GLU A 163 7.30 12.94 5.21
C GLU A 163 6.19 13.93 5.56
N TYR A 164 5.29 13.50 6.43
CA TYR A 164 4.35 14.42 7.04
C TYR A 164 5.16 15.43 7.83
N GLU A 165 4.89 16.73 7.62
CA GLU A 165 5.36 17.76 8.54
C GLU A 165 4.95 17.33 9.95
N ASN A 166 5.89 17.38 10.89
CA ASN A 166 5.61 17.10 12.29
C ASN A 166 4.60 18.14 12.78
N SER A 167 3.31 17.87 12.57
CA SER A 167 2.26 18.43 13.40
C SER A 167 2.53 17.82 14.77
N ALA A 168 3.27 18.54 15.61
CA ALA A 168 3.42 18.21 17.01
C ALA A 168 2.01 17.88 17.53
N ILE A 169 1.85 16.65 17.99
CA ILE A 169 0.69 16.25 18.79
C ILE A 169 0.83 16.95 20.13
#